data_AF-A0A382XFG2-F1
#
_entry.id   AF-A0A382XFG2-F1
#
_cell.length_a   1.000
_cell.length_b   1.000
_cell.length_c   1.000
_cell.angle_alpha   90.00
_cell.angle_beta   90.00
_cell.angle_gamma   90.00
#
_symmetry.space_group_name_H-M   'P 1'
#
loop_
_entity.id
_entity.type
_entity.pdbx_description
1 polymer ?
#
loop_
_entity_poly.entity_id
_entity_poly.type
_entity_poly.pdbx_seq_one_letter_code
_entity_poly.pdbx_strand_id
1 'polypeptide(L)'
;MLDLVAKKLFLTKGVGVADDKLTSFEFALRQAGIAGTNIVLISSIFPPNAKLIPRKDGLKLIKPGQILFTIYSRNQTNEANRLVSASVGIAQPKDRSKYGYLSEYDAFGKNERESGDYAEDIAAQMLASSLGIPFDI
;
A
#
# COMPACT_ATOMS: atom_id res chain seq x y z
N MET A 1 -25.58 -3.62 10.27
CA MET A 1 -24.17 -3.99 10.03
C MET A 1 -23.39 -2.71 9.74
N LEU A 2 -22.13 -2.60 10.18
CA LEU A 2 -21.29 -1.43 9.90
C LEU A 2 -20.91 -1.40 8.41
N ASP A 3 -20.98 -0.23 7.74
CA ASP A 3 -20.46 -0.04 6.38
C ASP A 3 -18.94 0.13 6.44
N LEU A 4 -18.21 -0.95 6.16
CA LEU A 4 -16.74 -0.98 6.15
C LEU A 4 -16.15 -0.78 4.74
N VAL A 5 -16.95 -0.29 3.78
CA VAL A 5 -16.47 -0.02 2.42
C VAL A 5 -15.82 1.37 2.37
N ALA A 6 -14.50 1.41 2.24
CA ALA A 6 -13.73 2.64 2.14
C ALA A 6 -14.16 3.48 0.92
N LYS A 7 -14.37 4.79 1.13
CA LYS A 7 -14.76 5.74 0.05
C LYS A 7 -13.59 6.60 -0.42
N LYS A 8 -12.52 6.67 0.36
CA LYS A 8 -11.31 7.46 0.10
C LYS A 8 -10.10 6.62 0.48
N LEU A 9 -9.08 6.63 -0.38
CA LEU A 9 -7.81 5.98 -0.17
C LEU A 9 -6.71 7.02 -0.40
N PHE A 10 -5.58 6.89 0.27
CA PHE A 10 -4.38 7.67 -0.02
C PHE A 10 -3.17 6.76 0.15
N LEU A 11 -2.11 7.05 -0.59
CA LEU A 11 -0.85 6.35 -0.47
C LEU A 11 0.08 7.10 0.48
N THR A 12 0.85 6.34 1.24
CA THR A 12 1.92 6.86 2.08
C THR A 12 3.04 5.84 2.18
N LYS A 13 4.25 6.30 2.47
CA LYS A 13 5.43 5.44 2.63
C LYS A 13 6.32 6.01 3.72
N GLY A 14 7.13 5.15 4.31
CA GLY A 14 8.11 5.55 5.30
C GLY A 14 9.20 4.52 5.49
N VAL A 15 10.33 4.99 5.98
CA VAL A 15 11.52 4.23 6.33
C VAL A 15 11.86 4.59 7.77
N GLY A 16 12.26 3.58 8.53
CA GLY A 16 12.71 3.76 9.91
C GLY A 16 13.93 2.89 10.18
N VAL A 17 14.85 3.43 10.97
CA VAL A 17 16.11 2.80 11.34
C VAL A 17 16.20 2.81 12.86
N ALA A 18 16.41 1.64 13.45
CA ALA A 18 16.58 1.45 14.88
C ALA A 18 17.33 0.14 15.14
N ASP A 19 17.76 -0.05 16.38
CA ASP A 19 18.49 -1.26 16.81
C ASP A 19 17.64 -2.53 16.74
N ASP A 20 16.31 -2.40 16.80
CA ASP A 20 15.37 -3.51 16.73
C ASP A 20 14.29 -3.33 15.65
N LYS A 21 13.68 -4.48 15.28
CA LYS A 21 12.68 -4.58 14.21
C LYS A 21 11.36 -3.89 14.53
N LEU A 22 10.99 -3.77 15.80
CA LEU A 22 9.72 -3.17 16.20
C LEU A 22 9.84 -1.65 16.16
N THR A 23 10.91 -1.10 16.74
CA THR A 23 11.16 0.35 16.75
C THR A 23 11.42 0.89 15.34
N SER A 24 12.17 0.16 14.50
CA SER A 24 12.39 0.57 13.10
C SER A 24 11.07 0.63 12.31
N PHE A 25 10.13 -0.28 12.57
CA PHE A 25 8.81 -0.23 11.96
C PHE A 25 7.96 0.93 12.49
N GLU A 26 7.97 1.18 13.79
CA GLU A 26 7.31 2.36 14.38
C GLU A 26 7.82 3.67 13.77
N PHE A 27 9.12 3.79 13.53
CA PHE A 27 9.71 4.96 12.85
C PHE A 27 9.29 5.06 11.38
N ALA A 28 9.18 3.94 10.67
CA ALA A 28 8.63 3.91 9.32
C ALA A 28 7.16 4.38 9.31
N LEU A 29 6.33 3.92 10.23
CA LEU A 29 4.94 4.37 10.38
C LEU A 29 4.85 5.86 10.75
N ARG A 30 5.80 6.36 11.54
CA ARG A 30 5.89 7.79 11.90
C ARG A 30 6.23 8.64 10.69
N GLN A 31 7.22 8.24 9.89
CA GLN A 31 7.54 8.93 8.64
C GLN A 31 6.36 8.88 7.64
N ALA A 32 5.66 7.74 7.59
CA ALA A 32 4.43 7.58 6.83
C ALA A 32 3.26 8.45 7.37
N GLY A 33 3.33 8.93 8.61
CA GLY A 33 2.30 9.79 9.22
C GLY A 33 1.12 9.02 9.82
N ILE A 34 1.25 7.72 10.05
CA ILE A 34 0.16 6.84 10.51
C ILE A 34 0.49 6.06 11.80
N ALA A 35 1.62 6.32 12.47
CA ALA A 35 2.01 5.64 13.71
C ALA A 35 0.96 5.72 14.85
N GLY A 36 0.20 6.82 14.93
CA GLY A 36 -0.84 7.01 15.95
C GLY A 36 -2.13 6.21 15.72
N THR A 37 -2.09 5.12 14.95
CA THR A 37 -3.29 4.37 14.51
C THR A 37 -3.09 2.86 14.68
N ASN A 38 -4.19 2.11 14.62
CA ASN A 38 -4.18 0.65 14.61
C ASN A 38 -4.30 0.15 13.16
N ILE A 39 -3.21 -0.35 12.56
CA ILE A 39 -3.24 -0.86 11.19
C ILE A 39 -3.73 -2.30 11.16
N VAL A 40 -4.70 -2.59 10.29
CA VAL A 40 -5.19 -3.95 10.03
C VAL A 40 -4.90 -4.27 8.57
N LEU A 41 -4.07 -5.29 8.35
CA LEU A 41 -3.80 -5.79 7.01
C LEU A 41 -5.09 -6.41 6.45
N ILE A 42 -5.51 -5.95 5.27
CA ILE A 42 -6.67 -6.50 4.54
C ILE A 42 -6.25 -6.95 3.15
N SER A 43 -7.14 -7.70 2.47
CA SER A 43 -6.91 -8.14 1.10
C SER A 43 -6.95 -6.99 0.09
N SER A 44 -6.38 -7.25 -1.08
CA SER A 44 -5.93 -6.23 -2.03
C SER A 44 -7.02 -5.76 -3.01
N ILE A 45 -8.15 -5.26 -2.48
CA ILE A 45 -9.28 -4.76 -3.29
C ILE A 45 -9.41 -3.23 -3.22
N PHE A 46 -9.45 -2.58 -4.38
CA PHE A 46 -9.78 -1.16 -4.51
C PHE A 46 -11.30 -1.00 -4.64
N PRO A 47 -12.01 -0.38 -3.68
CA PRO A 47 -13.46 -0.39 -3.69
C PRO A 47 -14.08 0.39 -4.87
N PRO A 48 -15.25 -0.06 -5.39
CA PRO A 48 -15.99 0.69 -6.39
C PRO A 48 -16.25 2.13 -5.97
N ASN A 49 -16.11 3.06 -6.92
CA ASN A 49 -16.34 4.50 -6.77
C ASN A 49 -15.44 5.22 -5.75
N ALA A 50 -14.57 4.51 -5.03
CA ALA A 50 -13.65 5.12 -4.09
C ALA A 50 -12.68 6.07 -4.82
N LYS A 51 -12.25 7.11 -4.10
CA LYS A 51 -11.36 8.14 -4.65
C LYS A 51 -9.96 7.99 -4.05
N LEU A 52 -8.96 7.92 -4.91
CA LEU A 52 -7.58 8.16 -4.49
C LEU A 52 -7.41 9.66 -4.26
N ILE A 53 -7.03 10.05 -3.04
CA ILE A 53 -6.87 11.44 -2.65
C ILE A 53 -5.40 11.73 -2.27
N PRO A 54 -4.96 12.99 -2.33
CA PRO A 54 -3.61 13.36 -1.90
C PRO A 54 -3.36 12.97 -0.44
N ARG A 55 -2.13 12.52 -0.15
CA ARG A 55 -1.68 12.15 1.20
C ARG A 55 -2.03 13.21 2.25
N LYS A 56 -1.76 14.48 1.94
CA LYS A 56 -2.05 15.62 2.84
C LYS A 56 -3.51 15.71 3.26
N ASP A 57 -4.44 15.29 2.40
CA ASP A 57 -5.87 15.36 2.67
C ASP A 57 -6.35 14.06 3.33
N GLY A 58 -5.75 12.92 3.00
CA GLY A 58 -5.97 11.66 3.69
C GLY A 58 -5.57 11.71 5.16
N LEU A 59 -4.39 12.24 5.47
CA LEU A 59 -3.89 12.37 6.84
C LEU A 59 -4.79 13.23 7.73
N LYS A 60 -5.48 14.25 7.18
CA LYS A 60 -6.44 15.07 7.94
C LYS A 60 -7.70 14.32 8.35
N LEU A 61 -8.00 13.19 7.71
CA LEU A 61 -9.19 12.38 8.00
C LEU A 61 -8.94 11.33 9.09
N ILE A 62 -7.67 11.15 9.50
CA ILE A 62 -7.26 10.12 10.47
C ILE A 62 -7.43 10.66 11.88
N LYS A 63 -7.98 9.83 12.76
CA LYS A 63 -8.06 10.09 14.20
C LYS A 63 -7.03 9.24 14.97
N PRO A 64 -6.43 9.77 16.04
CA PRO A 64 -5.61 8.95 16.94
C PRO A 64 -6.36 7.71 17.43
N GLY A 65 -5.71 6.55 17.41
CA GLY A 65 -6.27 5.26 17.81
C GLY A 65 -7.21 4.60 16.78
N GLN A 66 -7.51 5.26 15.65
CA GLN A 66 -8.41 4.72 14.64
C GLN A 66 -7.88 3.41 14.05
N ILE A 67 -8.78 2.46 13.79
CA ILE A 67 -8.47 1.27 12.98
C ILE A 67 -8.39 1.68 11.51
N LEU A 68 -7.22 1.52 10.90
CA LEU A 68 -6.98 1.71 9.47
C LEU A 68 -6.85 0.35 8.79
N PHE A 69 -7.88 -0.03 8.04
CA PHE A 69 -7.78 -1.14 7.10
C PHE A 69 -6.83 -0.74 5.97
N THR A 70 -5.68 -1.40 5.91
CA THR A 70 -4.53 -0.96 5.12
C THR A 70 -4.00 -2.15 4.33
N ILE A 71 -3.73 -1.94 3.06
CA ILE A 71 -2.91 -2.84 2.24
C ILE A 71 -1.47 -2.29 2.32
N TYR A 72 -0.50 -3.09 2.76
CA TYR A 72 0.88 -2.63 2.86
C TYR A 72 1.89 -3.75 2.64
N SER A 73 2.98 -3.43 1.94
CA SER A 73 4.21 -4.21 1.95
C SER A 73 5.14 -3.67 3.05
N ARG A 74 5.90 -4.56 3.68
CA ARG A 74 6.93 -4.22 4.67
C ARG A 74 8.16 -5.07 4.42
N ASN A 75 9.32 -4.42 4.31
CA ASN A 75 10.60 -5.09 4.26
C ASN A 75 11.58 -4.51 5.29
N GLN A 76 12.58 -5.30 5.69
CA GLN A 76 13.55 -4.95 6.72
C GLN A 76 14.86 -5.72 6.54
N THR A 77 15.97 -5.09 6.87
CA THR A 77 17.30 -5.72 6.84
C THR A 77 18.18 -5.13 7.95
N ASN A 78 19.14 -5.94 8.41
CA ASN A 78 20.24 -5.52 9.30
C ASN A 78 21.61 -5.65 8.61
N GLU A 79 21.64 -5.91 7.30
CA GLU A 79 22.86 -5.99 6.51
C GLU A 79 23.30 -4.58 6.08
N ALA A 80 24.55 -4.23 6.35
CA ALA A 80 25.11 -2.96 5.92
C ALA A 80 25.04 -2.80 4.40
N ASN A 81 24.62 -1.63 3.92
CA ASN A 81 24.48 -1.28 2.50
C ASN A 81 23.49 -2.15 1.69
N ARG A 82 22.68 -2.98 2.35
CA ARG A 82 21.64 -3.75 1.66
C ARG A 82 20.50 -2.83 1.25
N LEU A 83 20.35 -2.62 -0.06
CA LEU A 83 19.19 -1.93 -0.61
C LEU A 83 17.94 -2.75 -0.33
N VAL A 84 16.94 -2.11 0.27
CA VAL A 84 15.65 -2.69 0.63
C VAL A 84 14.54 -1.80 0.08
N SER A 85 13.48 -2.42 -0.43
CA SER A 85 12.31 -1.73 -0.95
C SER A 85 11.02 -2.41 -0.49
N ALA A 86 9.97 -1.60 -0.40
CA ALA A 86 8.59 -2.01 -0.19
C ALA A 86 7.70 -1.07 -1.02
N SER A 87 6.75 -1.64 -1.74
CA SER A 87 5.92 -0.95 -2.72
C SER A 87 4.51 -1.51 -2.71
N VAL A 88 3.56 -0.70 -3.13
CA VAL A 88 2.18 -1.12 -3.37
C VAL A 88 1.72 -0.58 -4.72
N GLY A 89 1.08 -1.44 -5.52
CA GLY A 89 0.49 -1.08 -6.81
C GLY A 89 -1.01 -0.87 -6.69
N ILE A 90 -1.58 -0.08 -7.61
CA ILE A 90 -3.03 0.09 -7.74
C ILE A 90 -3.41 -0.03 -9.21
N ALA A 91 -4.39 -0.89 -9.51
CA ALA A 91 -5.04 -0.97 -10.81
C ALA A 91 -6.54 -0.76 -10.66
N GLN A 92 -7.10 0.16 -11.45
CA GLN A 92 -8.53 0.48 -11.43
C GLN A 92 -9.14 0.24 -12.82
N PRO A 93 -10.32 -0.39 -12.90
CA PRO A 93 -11.05 -0.48 -14.17
C PRO A 93 -11.54 0.91 -14.61
N LYS A 94 -11.71 1.08 -15.93
CA LYS A 94 -12.33 2.29 -16.50
C LYS A 94 -13.76 2.49 -15.97
N ASP A 95 -14.49 1.40 -15.80
CA ASP A 95 -15.80 1.38 -15.16
C ASP A 95 -15.64 1.40 -13.63
N ARG A 96 -15.82 2.59 -13.03
CA ARG A 96 -15.65 2.80 -11.59
C ARG A 96 -16.72 2.13 -10.72
N SER A 97 -17.77 1.55 -11.31
CA SER A 97 -18.73 0.72 -10.58
C SER A 97 -18.18 -0.67 -10.23
N LYS A 98 -17.09 -1.09 -10.89
CA LYS A 98 -16.35 -2.31 -10.59
C LYS A 98 -15.21 -2.02 -9.62
N TYR A 99 -14.79 -3.06 -8.89
CA TYR A 99 -13.64 -2.95 -8.01
C TYR A 99 -12.33 -3.04 -8.80
N GLY A 100 -11.27 -2.46 -8.26
CA GLY A 100 -9.91 -2.63 -8.74
C GLY A 100 -9.10 -3.52 -7.81
N TYR A 101 -7.80 -3.63 -8.10
CA TYR A 101 -6.85 -4.41 -7.33
C TYR A 101 -5.76 -3.51 -6.76
N LEU A 102 -5.28 -3.87 -5.58
CA LEU A 102 -3.99 -3.45 -5.08
C LEU A 102 -3.04 -4.64 -5.15
N SER A 103 -1.76 -4.35 -5.05
CA SER A 103 -0.72 -5.36 -4.93
C SER A 103 0.31 -4.90 -3.91
N GLU A 104 1.04 -5.83 -3.35
CA GLU A 104 2.13 -5.61 -2.43
C GLU A 104 3.41 -6.22 -3.00
N TYR A 105 4.51 -5.48 -2.93
CA TYR A 105 5.80 -5.98 -3.36
C TYR A 105 6.93 -5.47 -2.48
N ASP A 106 7.69 -6.39 -1.90
CA ASP A 106 8.97 -6.10 -1.27
C ASP A 106 10.12 -6.80 -1.99
N ALA A 107 11.28 -6.15 -1.98
CA ALA A 107 12.47 -6.70 -2.58
C ALA A 107 13.74 -6.20 -1.89
N PHE A 108 14.83 -6.93 -2.17
CA PHE A 108 16.18 -6.47 -1.92
C PHE A 108 16.89 -6.22 -3.25
N GLY A 109 17.77 -5.22 -3.28
CA GLY A 109 18.55 -4.91 -4.48
C GLY A 109 17.76 -4.25 -5.62
N LYS A 110 16.46 -3.98 -5.43
CA LYS A 110 15.62 -3.21 -6.36
C LYS A 110 15.41 -1.80 -5.83
N ASN A 111 15.56 -0.82 -6.71
CA ASN A 111 15.31 0.58 -6.37
C ASN A 111 13.81 0.91 -6.35
N GLU A 112 13.48 2.18 -6.03
CA GLU A 112 12.10 2.67 -5.95
C GLU A 112 11.32 2.44 -7.24
N ARG A 113 11.92 2.71 -8.40
CA ARG A 113 11.27 2.57 -9.71
C ARG A 113 11.00 1.11 -10.03
N GLU A 114 12.03 0.25 -9.93
CA GLU A 114 11.87 -1.18 -10.23
C GLU A 114 10.84 -1.87 -9.33
N SER A 115 10.74 -1.43 -8.07
CA SER A 115 9.77 -1.98 -7.12
C SER A 115 8.37 -1.37 -7.32
N GLY A 116 8.30 -0.11 -7.76
CA GLY A 116 7.07 0.56 -8.18
C GLY A 116 6.46 -0.13 -9.40
N ASP A 117 7.23 -0.19 -10.49
CA ASP A 117 6.83 -0.78 -11.77
C ASP A 117 6.33 -2.22 -11.56
N TYR A 118 7.09 -3.04 -10.83
CA TYR A 118 6.69 -4.43 -10.56
C TYR A 118 5.39 -4.54 -9.73
N ALA A 119 5.20 -3.66 -8.75
CA ALA A 119 3.95 -3.66 -7.98
C ALA A 119 2.77 -3.25 -8.88
N GLU A 120 2.92 -2.21 -9.71
CA GLU A 120 1.91 -1.79 -10.68
C GLU A 120 1.54 -2.91 -11.66
N ASP A 121 2.54 -3.62 -12.19
CA ASP A 121 2.34 -4.74 -13.12
C ASP A 121 1.55 -5.89 -12.46
N ILE A 122 1.83 -6.23 -11.20
CA ILE A 122 1.04 -7.24 -10.47
C ILE A 122 -0.42 -6.79 -10.35
N ALA A 123 -0.66 -5.53 -9.95
CA ALA A 123 -2.02 -5.03 -9.80
C ALA A 123 -2.76 -5.03 -11.14
N ALA A 124 -2.08 -4.64 -12.22
CA ALA A 124 -2.61 -4.63 -13.57
C ALA A 124 -2.93 -6.05 -14.07
N GLN A 125 -2.04 -7.01 -13.82
CA GLN A 125 -2.25 -8.42 -14.14
C GLN A 125 -3.46 -9.01 -13.40
N MET A 126 -3.59 -8.73 -12.10
CA MET A 126 -4.76 -9.16 -11.31
C MET A 126 -6.07 -8.59 -11.88
N LEU A 127 -6.06 -7.30 -12.23
CA LEU A 127 -7.22 -6.66 -12.84
C LEU A 127 -7.54 -7.26 -14.22
N ALA A 128 -6.55 -7.45 -15.08
CA ALA A 128 -6.72 -8.02 -16.41
C ALA A 128 -7.26 -9.46 -16.35
N SER A 129 -6.71 -10.29 -15.46
CA SER A 129 -7.20 -11.65 -15.20
C SER A 129 -8.66 -11.65 -14.76
N SER A 130 -9.05 -10.73 -13.86
CA SER A 130 -10.46 -10.59 -13.43
C SER A 130 -11.43 -10.19 -14.56
N LEU A 131 -10.91 -9.58 -15.63
CA LEU A 131 -11.66 -9.17 -16.82
C LEU A 131 -11.57 -10.19 -17.97
N GLY A 132 -10.82 -11.28 -17.80
CA GLY A 132 -10.57 -12.28 -18.85
C GLY A 132 -9.67 -11.77 -19.98
N ILE A 133 -8.85 -10.75 -19.71
CA ILE A 133 -7.93 -10.15 -20.68
C ILE A 133 -6.53 -10.75 -20.46
N PRO A 134 -5.90 -11.32 -21.50
CA PRO A 134 -4.50 -11.74 -21.42
C PRO A 134 -3.60 -10.54 -21.08
N PHE A 135 -2.65 -10.73 -20.17
CA PHE A 135 -1.72 -9.70 -19.74
C PHE A 135 -0.31 -10.28 -19.72
N ASP A 136 0.53 -9.78 -20.63
CA ASP A 136 1.95 -10.12 -20.71
C ASP A 136 2.76 -9.13 -19.87
N ILE A 137 3.65 -9.66 -19.03
CA ILE A 137 4.62 -8.90 -18.22
C ILE A 137 5.95 -8.84 -18.98
#